data_AF-A0A0Q4EBF6-F1
#
_entry.id   AF-A0A0Q4EBF6-F1
#
_cell.length_a   1.000
_cell.length_b   1.000
_cell.length_c   1.000
_cell.angle_alpha   90.00
_cell.angle_beta   90.00
_cell.angle_gamma   90.00
#
_symmetry.space_group_name_H-M   'P 1'
#
loop_
_entity.id
_entity.type
_entity.pdbx_description
1 polymer ?
#
loop_
_entity_poly.entity_id
_entity_poly.type
_entity_poly.pdbx_seq_one_letter_code
_entity_poly.pdbx_strand_id
1 'polypeptide(L)'
;MSVGYALAMANGWTLTPKVGVTYVRTTHERVSKAGGPFALTVARDHYVTRFTDAGVTFARSETSDAMFRPYVGFGARTRIDGKRGEAIAGYAGAPLTLTALGGPRAQLAGTASAGVAYRLPTNVELFSTVEAQTGRDDHRESISTGARLRF
;
A
#
# COMPACT_ATOMS: atom_id res chain seq x y z
N MET A 1 -4.56 -0.26 11.21
CA MET A 1 -4.28 -1.00 12.46
C MET A 1 -3.86 -2.41 12.13
N SER A 2 -2.96 -3.01 12.89
CA SER A 2 -2.60 -4.42 12.71
C SER A 2 -2.13 -5.08 14.00
N VAL A 3 -2.34 -6.38 14.10
CA VAL A 3 -1.84 -7.23 15.18
C VAL A 3 -1.06 -8.39 14.58
N GLY A 4 0.01 -8.81 15.24
CA GLY A 4 0.80 -9.96 14.85
C GLY A 4 1.46 -10.59 16.06
N TYR A 5 1.89 -11.84 15.91
CA TYR A 5 2.53 -12.59 16.99
C TYR A 5 3.83 -13.20 16.50
N ALA A 6 4.94 -12.86 17.14
CA ALA A 6 6.27 -13.35 16.76
C ALA A 6 6.52 -14.73 17.37
N LEU A 7 6.55 -15.76 16.53
CA LEU A 7 6.91 -17.11 16.92
C LEU A 7 8.43 -17.28 16.77
N ALA A 8 9.12 -17.48 17.89
CA ALA A 8 10.55 -17.80 17.88
C ALA A 8 10.76 -19.16 17.19
N MET A 9 11.71 -19.18 16.25
CA MET A 9 12.15 -20.37 15.53
C MET A 9 13.59 -20.69 15.92
N ALA A 10 14.08 -21.87 15.52
CA ALA A 10 15.48 -22.24 15.73
C ALA A 10 16.45 -21.24 15.08
N ASN A 11 17.69 -21.18 15.60
CA ASN A 11 18.80 -20.44 15.00
C ASN A 11 18.57 -18.93 14.83
N GLY A 12 17.79 -18.32 15.74
CA GLY A 12 17.57 -16.87 15.76
C GLY A 12 16.67 -16.37 14.62
N TRP A 13 15.73 -17.18 14.16
CA TRP A 13 14.69 -16.81 13.20
C TRP A 13 13.35 -16.59 13.88
N THR A 14 12.44 -15.90 13.19
CA THR A 14 11.10 -15.64 13.68
C THR A 14 10.10 -15.77 12.54
N LEU A 15 8.96 -16.42 12.83
CA LEU A 15 7.79 -16.44 11.96
C LEU A 15 6.70 -15.57 12.59
N THR A 16 6.22 -14.58 11.86
CA THR A 16 5.25 -13.61 12.37
C THR A 16 3.99 -13.62 11.51
N PRO A 17 2.96 -14.41 11.87
CA PRO A 17 1.61 -14.19 11.36
C PRO A 17 1.09 -12.82 11.79
N LYS A 18 0.41 -12.12 10.87
CA LYS A 18 -0.13 -10.79 11.05
C LYS A 18 -1.48 -10.65 10.36
N VAL A 19 -2.39 -9.94 11.00
CA VAL A 19 -3.65 -9.49 10.41
C VAL A 19 -3.83 -7.99 10.65
N GLY A 20 -4.51 -7.31 9.73
CA GLY A 20 -4.68 -5.87 9.80
C GLY A 20 -5.88 -5.35 9.05
N VAL A 21 -6.25 -4.12 9.37
CA VAL A 21 -7.30 -3.36 8.70
C VAL A 21 -6.76 -1.98 8.38
N THR A 22 -6.94 -1.54 7.15
CA THR A 22 -6.49 -0.25 6.65
C THR A 22 -7.68 0.54 6.12
N TYR A 23 -7.81 1.79 6.58
CA TYR A 23 -8.83 2.73 6.12
C TYR A 23 -8.14 3.86 5.36
N VAL A 24 -8.52 4.06 4.10
CA VAL A 24 -7.97 5.13 3.25
C VAL A 24 -9.13 6.03 2.81
N ARG A 25 -9.01 7.33 3.11
CA ARG A 25 -9.88 8.37 2.56
C ARG A 25 -9.08 9.22 1.59
N THR A 26 -9.50 9.24 0.34
CA THR A 26 -8.90 10.08 -0.71
C THR A 26 -9.87 11.21 -1.02
N THR A 27 -9.38 12.45 -1.02
CA THR A 27 -10.16 13.63 -1.43
C THR A 27 -9.51 14.20 -2.67
N HIS A 28 -10.29 14.37 -3.73
CA HIS A 28 -9.88 15.06 -4.94
C HIS A 28 -10.52 16.44 -4.95
N GLU A 29 -9.68 17.48 -5.07
CA GLU A 29 -10.18 18.84 -5.15
C GLU A 29 -10.82 19.16 -6.50
N ARG A 30 -11.66 20.20 -6.51
CA ARG A 30 -12.28 20.71 -7.74
C ARG A 30 -11.17 21.23 -8.66
N VAL A 31 -11.20 20.82 -9.93
CA VAL A 31 -10.26 21.30 -10.95
C VAL A 31 -11.05 21.87 -12.12
N SER A 32 -10.75 23.11 -12.51
CA SER A 32 -11.27 23.72 -13.74
C SER A 32 -10.16 23.85 -14.77
N LYS A 33 -10.37 23.27 -15.95
CA LYS A 33 -9.49 23.43 -17.11
C LYS A 33 -9.94 24.66 -17.90
N ALA A 34 -9.01 25.58 -18.17
CA ALA A 34 -9.25 26.69 -19.08
C ALA A 34 -9.10 26.27 -20.56
N GLY A 35 -9.85 26.93 -21.45
CA GLY A 35 -9.65 26.87 -22.90
C GLY A 35 -10.65 26.00 -23.70
N GLY A 36 -11.19 26.58 -24.77
CA GLY A 36 -11.94 25.90 -25.84
C GLY A 36 -13.33 25.35 -25.45
N PRO A 37 -14.10 24.84 -26.43
CA PRO A 37 -15.43 24.28 -26.21
C PRO A 37 -15.46 23.01 -25.34
N PHE A 38 -14.29 22.38 -25.12
CA PHE A 38 -14.11 21.20 -24.27
C PHE A 38 -13.50 21.52 -22.90
N ALA A 39 -13.55 22.78 -22.46
CA ALA A 39 -13.19 23.16 -21.10
C ALA A 39 -14.10 22.44 -20.10
N LEU A 40 -13.49 21.74 -19.13
CA LEU A 40 -14.18 20.95 -18.12
C LEU A 40 -13.94 21.50 -16.71
N THR A 41 -15.00 21.52 -15.91
CA THR A 41 -14.91 21.68 -14.46
C THR A 41 -15.22 20.34 -13.82
N VAL A 42 -14.19 19.68 -13.28
CA VAL A 42 -14.31 18.43 -12.53
C VAL A 42 -14.70 18.76 -11.10
N ALA A 43 -15.80 18.18 -10.63
CA ALA A 43 -16.29 18.37 -9.28
C ALA A 43 -15.31 17.79 -8.24
N ARG A 44 -15.33 18.36 -7.03
CA ARG A 44 -14.67 17.76 -5.87
C ARG A 44 -15.33 16.41 -5.60
N ASP A 45 -14.52 15.41 -5.28
CA ASP A 45 -15.04 14.12 -4.84
C ASP A 45 -14.21 13.53 -3.68
N HIS A 46 -14.82 12.64 -2.93
CA HIS A 46 -14.18 11.91 -1.85
C HIS A 46 -14.55 10.44 -1.91
N TYR A 47 -13.53 9.58 -1.78
CA TYR A 47 -13.72 8.15 -1.75
C TYR A 47 -13.12 7.57 -0.49
N VAL A 48 -13.82 6.57 0.03
CA VAL A 48 -13.39 5.78 1.16
C VAL A 48 -13.16 4.36 0.66
N THR A 49 -11.99 3.81 0.99
CA THR A 49 -11.68 2.41 0.73
C THR A 49 -11.19 1.74 2.00
N ARG A 50 -11.75 0.56 2.28
CA ARG A 50 -11.39 -0.27 3.43
C ARG A 50 -10.73 -1.55 2.96
N PHE A 51 -9.62 -1.90 3.59
CA PHE A 51 -8.87 -3.11 3.31
C PHE A 51 -8.72 -3.94 4.58
N THR A 52 -8.77 -5.26 4.41
CA THR A 52 -8.30 -6.23 5.39
C THR A 52 -7.09 -6.96 4.82
N ASP A 53 -6.09 -7.13 5.65
CA ASP A 53 -4.78 -7.69 5.32
C ASP A 53 -4.54 -8.92 6.20
N ALA A 54 -4.01 -9.98 5.63
CA ALA A 54 -3.52 -11.14 6.39
C ALA A 54 -2.24 -11.65 5.74
N GLY A 55 -1.26 -12.05 6.55
CA GLY A 55 0.00 -12.55 6.02
C GLY A 55 0.91 -13.13 7.07
N VAL A 56 2.05 -13.61 6.60
CA VAL A 56 3.11 -14.18 7.42
C VAL A 56 4.45 -13.62 6.95
N THR A 57 5.31 -13.28 7.90
CA THR A 57 6.69 -12.86 7.64
C THR A 57 7.66 -13.82 8.28
N PHE A 58 8.65 -14.28 7.53
CA PHE A 58 9.79 -15.02 8.04
C PHE A 58 11.02 -14.12 7.99
N ALA A 59 11.64 -13.88 9.15
CA ALA A 59 12.72 -12.91 9.29
C ALA A 59 13.76 -13.35 10.31
N ARG A 60 14.95 -12.77 10.21
CA ARG A 60 15.92 -12.85 11.31
C ARG A 60 15.32 -12.20 12.57
N SER A 61 15.39 -12.89 13.71
CA SER A 61 14.84 -12.43 14.99
C SER A 61 15.41 -11.09 15.40
N GLU A 62 14.59 -10.20 15.96
CA GLU A 62 15.01 -8.90 16.52
C GLU A 62 16.03 -9.04 17.64
N THR A 63 15.94 -10.14 18.40
CA THR A 63 16.87 -10.49 19.47
C THR A 63 18.16 -11.15 18.99
N SER A 64 18.32 -11.40 17.68
CA SER A 64 19.57 -11.94 17.14
C SER A 64 20.62 -10.84 16.99
N ASP A 65 21.86 -11.13 17.39
CA ASP A 65 23.03 -10.25 17.21
C ASP A 65 23.56 -10.21 15.76
N ALA A 66 22.91 -10.89 14.82
CA ALA A 66 23.33 -10.92 13.44
C ALA A 66 23.23 -9.52 12.79
N MET A 67 24.33 -9.04 12.22
CA MET A 67 24.38 -7.77 11.49
C MET A 67 23.51 -7.81 10.23
N PHE A 68 23.56 -8.91 9.47
CA PHE A 68 22.75 -9.13 8.28
C PHE A 68 21.41 -9.79 8.64
N ARG A 69 20.31 -9.13 8.26
CA ARG A 69 18.95 -9.44 8.73
C ARG A 69 17.98 -9.49 7.54
N PRO A 70 17.94 -10.62 6.81
CA PRO A 70 16.99 -10.81 5.72
C PRO A 70 15.59 -11.10 6.25
N TYR A 71 14.58 -10.79 5.42
CA TYR A 71 13.22 -11.24 5.61
C TYR A 71 12.51 -11.50 4.28
N VAL A 72 11.48 -12.32 4.36
CA VAL A 72 10.50 -12.54 3.30
C VAL A 72 9.11 -12.57 3.92
N GLY A 73 8.10 -12.09 3.21
CA GLY A 73 6.73 -12.10 3.67
C GLY A 73 5.75 -12.33 2.54
N PHE A 74 4.68 -13.05 2.85
CA PHE A 74 3.59 -13.35 1.93
C PHE A 74 2.26 -13.06 2.61
N GLY A 75 1.28 -12.67 1.81
CA GLY A 75 -0.04 -12.37 2.34
C GLY A 75 -1.08 -12.14 1.26
N ALA A 76 -2.25 -11.73 1.72
CA ALA A 76 -3.36 -11.33 0.90
C ALA A 76 -3.99 -10.06 1.47
N ARG A 77 -4.41 -9.18 0.56
CA ARG A 77 -5.17 -7.97 0.84
C ARG A 77 -6.52 -8.10 0.16
N THR A 78 -7.59 -8.01 0.95
CA THR A 78 -8.96 -7.92 0.45
C THR A 78 -9.52 -6.54 0.68
N ARG A 79 -10.26 -6.01 -0.29
CA ARG A 79 -11.01 -4.76 -0.16
C ARG A 79 -12.43 -5.08 0.25
N ILE A 80 -12.83 -4.57 1.42
CA ILE A 80 -14.15 -4.78 2.00
C ILE A 80 -15.17 -3.86 1.33
N ASP A 81 -14.86 -2.57 1.31
CA ASP A 81 -15.75 -1.52 0.81
C ASP A 81 -14.95 -0.54 -0.05
N GLY A 82 -15.61 -0.02 -1.08
CA GLY A 82 -15.12 1.06 -1.92
C GLY A 82 -15.94 1.12 -3.20
N LYS A 83 -16.69 2.22 -3.38
CA LYS A 83 -17.37 2.47 -4.65
C LYS A 83 -16.32 2.52 -5.77
N ARG A 84 -16.72 2.15 -7.00
CA ARG A 84 -15.93 2.54 -8.17
C ARG A 84 -15.75 4.06 -8.10
N GLY A 85 -14.53 4.55 -8.36
CA GLY A 85 -14.32 5.99 -8.47
C GLY A 85 -15.28 6.53 -9.53
N GLU A 86 -15.85 7.71 -9.32
CA GLU A 86 -16.77 8.33 -10.27
C GLU A 86 -16.42 9.81 -10.39
N ALA A 87 -15.89 10.23 -11.53
CA ALA A 87 -15.59 11.64 -11.75
C ALA A 87 -16.77 12.31 -12.46
N ILE A 88 -17.35 13.33 -11.85
CA ILE A 88 -18.39 14.17 -12.45
C ILE A 88 -17.73 15.44 -12.98
N ALA A 89 -17.92 15.74 -14.26
CA ALA A 89 -17.40 16.95 -14.90
C ALA A 89 -18.50 17.70 -15.67
N GLY A 90 -18.55 19.02 -15.52
CA GLY A 90 -19.42 19.90 -16.30
C GLY A 90 -18.63 20.63 -17.39
N TYR A 91 -19.26 20.87 -18.55
CA TYR A 91 -18.68 21.76 -19.57
C TYR A 91 -18.77 23.22 -19.12
N ALA A 92 -17.71 23.99 -19.32
CA ALA A 92 -17.59 25.36 -18.79
C ALA A 92 -18.60 26.38 -19.38
N GLY A 93 -19.32 26.03 -20.44
CA GLY A 93 -20.28 26.91 -21.11
C GLY A 93 -21.58 26.24 -21.56
N ALA A 94 -21.88 25.03 -21.09
CA ALA A 94 -23.09 24.30 -21.46
C ALA A 94 -23.65 23.49 -20.28
N PRO A 95 -24.97 23.29 -20.18
CA PRO A 95 -25.61 22.54 -19.08
C PRO A 95 -25.40 21.01 -19.20
N LEU A 96 -24.36 20.57 -19.88
CA LEU A 96 -24.02 19.18 -20.12
C LEU A 96 -23.04 18.70 -19.05
N THR A 97 -23.33 17.53 -18.47
CA THR A 97 -22.47 16.86 -17.49
C THR A 97 -22.00 15.51 -18.03
N LEU A 98 -20.76 15.17 -17.71
CA LEU A 98 -20.14 13.88 -17.97
C LEU A 98 -19.88 13.18 -16.66
N THR A 99 -20.24 11.90 -16.61
CA THR A 99 -19.86 10.99 -15.54
C THR A 99 -18.85 9.99 -16.10
N ALA A 100 -17.64 9.99 -15.54
CA ALA A 100 -16.61 9.01 -15.87
C ALA A 100 -16.49 7.99 -14.73
N LEU A 101 -16.85 6.73 -15.03
CA LEU A 101 -16.64 5.62 -14.11
C LEU A 101 -15.17 5.20 -14.12
N GLY A 102 -14.57 5.14 -12.95
CA GLY A 102 -13.20 4.69 -12.72
C GLY A 102 -13.05 3.20 -12.99
N GLY A 103 -11.82 2.81 -13.35
CA GLY A 103 -11.48 1.42 -13.63
C GLY A 103 -11.75 0.47 -12.45
N PRO A 104 -12.05 -0.81 -12.72
CA PRO A 104 -12.15 -1.82 -11.68
C PRO A 104 -10.79 -1.93 -10.97
N ARG A 105 -10.84 -2.16 -9.65
CA ARG A 105 -9.68 -2.63 -8.89
C ARG A 105 -9.96 -4.06 -8.46
N ALA A 106 -8.92 -4.85 -8.19
CA ALA A 106 -9.13 -6.20 -7.69
C ALA A 106 -9.80 -6.15 -6.31
N GLN A 107 -10.71 -7.09 -6.04
CA GLN A 107 -11.28 -7.25 -4.70
C GLN A 107 -10.27 -7.95 -3.77
N LEU A 108 -9.49 -8.88 -4.31
CA LEU A 108 -8.45 -9.63 -3.62
C LEU A 108 -7.14 -9.50 -4.40
N ALA A 109 -6.06 -9.23 -3.68
CA ALA A 109 -4.71 -9.21 -4.22
C ALA A 109 -3.76 -10.00 -3.32
N GLY A 110 -2.89 -10.81 -3.94
CA GLY A 110 -1.76 -11.41 -3.26
C GLY A 110 -0.66 -10.38 -3.03
N THR A 111 0.03 -10.47 -1.90
CA THR A 111 1.16 -9.60 -1.56
C THR A 111 2.40 -10.44 -1.31
N ALA A 112 3.52 -10.03 -1.88
CA ALA A 112 4.84 -10.58 -1.60
C ALA A 112 5.78 -9.44 -1.21
N SER A 113 6.65 -9.68 -0.24
CA SER A 113 7.65 -8.73 0.21
C SER A 113 8.94 -9.47 0.52
N ALA A 114 10.06 -8.82 0.24
CA ALA A 114 11.37 -9.31 0.64
C ALA A 114 12.27 -8.12 0.94
N GLY A 115 13.25 -8.33 1.79
CA GLY A 115 14.21 -7.28 2.06
C GLY A 115 15.35 -7.75 2.95
N VAL A 116 16.31 -6.85 3.08
CA VAL A 116 17.49 -7.04 3.91
C VAL A 116 17.73 -5.79 4.70
N ALA A 117 18.14 -5.97 5.96
CA ALA A 117 18.67 -4.92 6.79
C ALA A 117 20.09 -5.27 7.25
N TYR A 118 20.95 -4.28 7.36
CA TYR A 118 22.31 -4.40 7.84
C TYR A 118 22.54 -3.46 9.03
N ARG A 119 22.78 -4.01 10.21
CA ARG A 119 23.04 -3.27 11.44
C ARG A 119 24.52 -2.93 11.55
N LEU A 120 24.82 -1.63 11.58
CA LEU A 120 26.16 -1.10 11.80
C LEU A 120 26.42 -0.91 13.31
N PRO A 121 27.69 -0.96 13.76
CA PRO A 121 28.05 -0.70 15.15
C PRO A 121 27.65 0.70 15.66
N THR A 122 27.41 1.64 14.75
CA THR A 122 27.08 3.04 15.02
C THR A 122 25.59 3.29 15.34
N ASN A 123 24.83 2.26 15.72
CA ASN A 123 23.35 2.29 15.88
C ASN A 123 22.58 2.72 14.62
N VAL A 124 23.21 2.59 13.45
CA VAL A 124 22.60 2.80 12.14
C VAL A 124 22.22 1.45 11.53
N GLU A 125 21.02 1.34 10.99
CA GLU A 125 20.57 0.18 10.22
C GLU A 125 20.28 0.61 8.77
N LEU A 126 21.02 0.08 7.81
CA LEU A 126 20.73 0.25 6.38
C LEU A 126 19.71 -0.80 5.96
N PHE A 127 18.72 -0.44 5.17
CA PHE A 127 17.71 -1.39 4.69
C PHE A 127 17.39 -1.20 3.22
N SER A 128 17.01 -2.30 2.58
CA SER A 128 16.42 -2.31 1.25
C SER A 128 15.27 -3.31 1.21
N THR A 129 14.13 -2.91 0.67
CA THR A 129 12.92 -3.71 0.59
C THR A 129 12.30 -3.63 -0.79
N VAL A 130 11.70 -4.73 -1.21
CA VAL A 130 10.86 -4.84 -2.39
C VAL A 130 9.50 -5.38 -1.97
N GLU A 131 8.45 -4.81 -2.53
CA GLU A 131 7.07 -5.19 -2.28
C GLU A 131 6.34 -5.31 -3.62
N ALA A 132 5.59 -6.38 -3.79
CA ALA A 132 4.74 -6.63 -4.94
C ALA A 132 3.32 -6.96 -4.46
N GLN A 133 2.34 -6.38 -5.13
CA GLN A 133 0.92 -6.68 -4.95
C GLN A 133 0.32 -7.02 -6.32
N THR A 134 -0.32 -8.17 -6.42
CA THR A 134 -0.95 -8.65 -7.66
C THR A 134 -2.38 -9.07 -7.40
N GLY A 135 -3.32 -8.38 -8.02
CA GLY A 135 -4.73 -8.73 -8.10
C GLY A 135 -5.14 -9.05 -9.54
N ARG A 136 -6.42 -9.37 -9.73
CA ARG A 136 -6.99 -9.68 -11.05
C ARG A 136 -6.88 -8.51 -12.04
N ASP A 137 -7.12 -7.30 -11.56
CA ASP A 137 -7.26 -6.10 -12.39
C ASP A 137 -6.17 -5.06 -12.11
N ASP A 138 -5.33 -5.27 -11.08
CA ASP A 138 -4.27 -4.35 -10.68
C ASP A 138 -2.99 -5.07 -10.27
N HIS A 139 -1.87 -4.44 -10.57
CA HIS A 139 -0.55 -4.89 -10.16
C HIS A 139 0.28 -3.68 -9.76
N ARG A 140 1.02 -3.81 -8.66
CA ARG A 140 1.86 -2.75 -8.13
C ARG A 140 3.14 -3.34 -7.58
N GLU A 141 4.24 -2.68 -7.91
CA GLU A 141 5.54 -2.98 -7.34
C GLU A 141 6.14 -1.70 -6.75
N SER A 142 6.91 -1.86 -5.69
CA SER A 142 7.68 -0.78 -5.10
C SER A 142 8.98 -1.30 -4.52
N ILE A 143 10.02 -0.49 -4.68
CA ILE A 143 11.31 -0.68 -4.04
C ILE A 143 11.57 0.52 -3.13
N SER A 144 12.13 0.25 -1.95
CA SER A 144 12.56 1.30 -1.03
C SER A 144 13.90 0.95 -0.41
N THR A 145 14.77 1.94 -0.28
CA THR A 145 16.09 1.81 0.34
C THR A 145 16.29 3.01 1.26
N GLY A 146 16.84 2.78 2.44
CA GLY A 146 17.04 3.86 3.41
C GLY A 146 17.92 3.46 4.58
N ALA A 147 18.03 4.38 5.53
CA ALA A 147 18.75 4.19 6.78
C ALA A 147 17.82 4.49 7.96
N ARG A 148 17.96 3.74 9.06
CA ARG A 148 17.25 3.94 10.32
C ARG A 148 18.27 4.18 11.43
N LEU A 149 18.10 5.29 12.14
CA LEU A 149 18.86 5.61 13.35
C LEU A 149 18.08 5.08 14.57
N ARG A 150 18.78 4.41 15.48
CA ARG A 150 18.23 4.02 16.79
C ARG A 150 18.95 4.84 17.86
N PHE A 151 18.20 5.67 18.57
CA PHE A 151 18.66 6.49 19.69
C PHE A 151 18.31 5.80 21.00
#